data_AF-A0A961B330-F1
#
_entry.id   AF-A0A961B330-F1
#
_cell.length_a   1.000
_cell.length_b   1.000
_cell.length_c   1.000
_cell.angle_alpha   90.00
_cell.angle_beta   90.00
_cell.angle_gamma   90.00
#
_symmetry.space_group_name_H-M   'P 1'
#
loop_
_entity.id
_entity.type
_entity.pdbx_description
1 polymer ?
#
loop_
_entity_poly.entity_id
_entity_poly.type
_entity_poly.pdbx_seq_one_letter_code
_entity_poly.pdbx_strand_id
1 'polypeptide(L)'
;DIAEPGAVRTEDLGDFLAKRKKDGLAASSLRLVVIALKIFFRFLAARDLIATDPAEALDSPRPERYLPETLNEPAVEKLLASIDVTRPLGRRDRAML
;
A
#
# COMPACT_ATOMS: atom_id res chain seq x y z
N ASP A 1 12.88 -12.21 21.22
CA ASP A 1 11.48 -12.69 21.24
C ASP A 1 10.60 -11.68 21.93
N ILE A 2 9.60 -11.17 21.19
CA ILE A 2 8.58 -10.26 21.71
C ILE A 2 7.37 -11.13 22.04
N ALA A 3 7.05 -11.29 23.31
CA ALA A 3 5.95 -12.15 23.76
C ALA A 3 4.59 -11.43 23.71
N GLU A 4 4.56 -10.10 23.82
CA GLU A 4 3.34 -9.30 23.90
C GLU A 4 3.46 -7.98 23.12
N PRO A 5 2.34 -7.45 22.56
CA PRO A 5 2.36 -6.20 21.79
C PRO A 5 2.89 -4.99 22.57
N GLY A 6 2.68 -4.94 23.89
CA GLY A 6 3.16 -3.84 24.74
C GLY A 6 4.67 -3.80 24.95
N ALA A 7 5.39 -4.88 24.62
CA ALA A 7 6.85 -4.93 24.69
C ALA A 7 7.53 -4.42 23.41
N VAL A 8 6.76 -4.12 22.36
CA VAL A 8 7.27 -3.60 21.08
C VAL A 8 7.72 -2.16 21.25
N ARG A 9 8.96 -1.86 20.84
CA ARG A 9 9.50 -0.51 20.80
C ARG A 9 9.62 -0.01 19.36
N THR A 10 9.78 1.29 19.21
CA THR A 10 9.95 1.93 17.89
C THR A 10 11.13 1.35 17.13
N GLU A 11 12.22 0.99 17.82
CA GLU A 11 13.40 0.38 17.20
C GLU A 11 13.08 -0.99 16.58
N ASP A 12 12.27 -1.80 17.27
CA ASP A 12 11.86 -3.13 16.78
C ASP A 12 11.06 -3.01 15.48
N LEU A 13 10.21 -1.98 15.38
CA LEU A 13 9.45 -1.66 14.16
C LEU A 13 10.37 -1.15 13.04
N GLY A 14 11.37 -0.33 13.38
CA GLY A 14 12.39 0.12 12.43
C GLY A 14 13.20 -1.03 11.84
N ASP A 15 13.68 -1.94 12.68
CA ASP A 15 14.44 -3.13 12.28
C ASP A 15 13.60 -4.07 11.42
N PHE A 16 12.33 -4.27 11.79
CA PHE A 16 11.38 -5.04 11.00
C PHE A 16 11.21 -4.45 9.59
N LEU A 17 10.96 -3.15 9.48
CA LEU A 17 10.78 -2.47 8.19
C LEU A 17 12.06 -2.49 7.36
N ALA A 18 13.23 -2.31 7.99
CA ALA A 18 14.53 -2.41 7.33
C ALA A 18 14.77 -3.82 6.77
N LYS A 19 14.43 -4.86 7.53
CA LYS A 19 14.48 -6.25 7.06
C LYS A 19 13.57 -6.47 5.87
N ARG A 20 12.30 -6.01 5.92
CA ARG A 20 11.36 -6.16 4.80
C ARG A 20 11.83 -5.45 3.54
N LYS A 21 12.44 -4.27 3.68
CA LYS A 21 13.08 -3.57 2.56
C LYS A 21 14.24 -4.39 1.99
N LYS A 22 15.09 -4.97 2.84
CA LYS A 22 16.22 -5.83 2.44
C LYS A 22 15.75 -7.11 1.73
N ASP A 23 14.60 -7.64 2.13
CA ASP A 23 13.95 -8.80 1.49
C ASP A 23 13.33 -8.46 0.11
N GLY A 24 13.50 -7.22 -0.38
CA GLY A 24 13.07 -6.80 -1.72
C GLY A 24 11.66 -6.23 -1.79
N LEU A 25 11.03 -5.92 -0.64
CA LEU A 25 9.69 -5.34 -0.64
C LEU A 25 9.71 -3.95 -1.28
N ALA A 26 8.86 -3.74 -2.30
CA ALA A 26 8.72 -2.45 -2.97
C ALA A 26 8.34 -1.33 -1.98
N ALA A 27 8.78 -0.11 -2.26
CA ALA A 27 8.49 1.05 -1.40
C ALA A 27 6.98 1.30 -1.22
N SER A 28 6.18 1.01 -2.25
CA SER A 28 4.71 1.09 -2.19
C SER A 28 4.11 0.11 -1.18
N SER A 29 4.60 -1.14 -1.18
CA SER A 29 4.18 -2.17 -0.23
C SER A 29 4.70 -1.89 1.18
N LEU A 30 5.93 -1.41 1.33
CA LEU A 30 6.49 -1.02 2.63
C LEU A 30 5.66 0.12 3.27
N ARG A 31 5.21 1.09 2.47
CA ARG A 31 4.30 2.16 2.91
C ARG A 31 2.99 1.59 3.49
N LEU A 32 2.40 0.59 2.82
CA LEU A 32 1.18 -0.07 3.32
C LEU A 32 1.43 -0.78 4.65
N VAL A 33 2.60 -1.41 4.81
CA VAL A 33 2.99 -2.04 6.08
C VAL A 33 3.09 -0.99 7.20
N VAL A 34 3.71 0.16 6.95
CA VAL A 34 3.79 1.25 7.94
C VAL A 34 2.40 1.72 8.35
N ILE A 35 1.49 1.91 7.39
CA ILE A 35 0.10 2.30 7.66
C ILE A 35 -0.61 1.24 8.52
N ALA A 36 -0.45 -0.03 8.19
CA ALA A 36 -1.04 -1.13 8.95
C ALA A 36 -0.54 -1.16 10.41
N LEU A 37 0.78 -0.97 10.62
CA LEU A 37 1.38 -0.89 11.96
C LEU A 37 0.79 0.30 12.74
N LYS A 38 0.73 1.49 12.13
CA LYS A 38 0.12 2.68 12.76
C LYS A 38 -1.33 2.47 13.14
N ILE A 39 -2.14 1.84 12.27
CA ILE A 39 -3.54 1.57 12.57
C ILE A 39 -3.65 0.57 13.73
N PHE A 40 -2.85 -0.49 13.72
CA PHE A 40 -2.87 -1.54 14.72
C PHE A 40 -2.48 -1.03 16.11
N PHE A 41 -1.33 -0.37 16.26
CA PHE A 41 -0.88 0.09 17.58
C PHE A 41 -1.73 1.24 18.12
N ARG A 42 -2.21 2.15 17.25
CA ARG A 42 -3.21 3.15 17.64
C ARG A 42 -4.50 2.51 18.15
N PHE A 43 -4.96 1.42 17.53
CA PHE A 43 -6.14 0.67 18.00
C PHE A 43 -5.92 0.06 19.39
N LEU A 44 -4.73 -0.50 19.63
CA LEU A 44 -4.39 -1.08 20.94
C LEU A 44 -4.29 -0.01 22.02
N ALA A 45 -3.62 1.11 21.73
CA ALA A 45 -3.52 2.24 22.65
C ALA A 45 -4.89 2.84 22.97
N ALA A 46 -5.76 2.99 21.96
CA ALA A 46 -7.13 3.48 22.15
C ALA A 46 -8.04 2.54 22.96
N ARG A 47 -7.60 1.30 23.21
CA ARG A 47 -8.29 0.31 24.06
C ARG A 47 -7.60 0.07 25.39
N ASP A 48 -6.61 0.91 25.74
CA ASP A 48 -5.79 0.78 26.95
C ASP A 48 -5.10 -0.60 27.07
N LEU A 49 -4.88 -1.29 25.95
CA LEU A 49 -4.18 -2.58 25.90
C LEU A 49 -2.66 -2.40 25.94
N ILE A 50 -2.18 -1.22 25.57
CA ILE A 50 -0.79 -0.78 25.68
C ILE A 50 -0.76 0.67 26.15
N ALA A 51 0.28 1.08 26.88
CA ALA A 51 0.38 2.41 27.43
C ALA A 51 0.71 3.50 26.40
N THR A 52 1.40 3.14 25.31
CA THR A 52 1.87 4.10 24.30
C THR A 52 1.93 3.42 22.94
N ASP A 53 1.67 4.16 21.86
CA ASP A 53 1.76 3.67 20.48
C ASP A 53 3.22 3.76 19.97
N PRO A 54 3.95 2.63 19.84
CA PRO A 54 5.32 2.64 19.32
C PRO A 54 5.41 2.99 17.82
N ALA A 55 4.29 2.93 17.08
CA ALA A 55 4.26 3.21 15.66
C ALA A 55 4.05 4.71 15.35
N GLU A 56 3.77 5.56 16.35
CA GLU A 56 3.49 6.98 16.17
C GLU A 56 4.64 7.71 15.45
N ALA A 57 5.87 7.42 15.87
CA ALA A 57 7.10 8.02 15.32
C ALA A 57 7.57 7.41 13.98
N LEU A 58 6.87 6.41 13.43
CA LEU A 58 7.29 5.81 12.16
C LEU A 58 7.04 6.73 10.97
N ASP A 59 8.07 7.00 10.20
CA ASP A 59 7.91 7.70 8.93
C ASP A 59 7.43 6.76 7.82
N SER A 60 6.41 7.19 7.09
CA SER A 60 5.98 6.49 5.88
C SER A 60 6.88 6.87 4.71
N PRO A 61 7.42 5.91 3.94
CA PRO A 61 8.20 6.23 2.75
C PRO A 61 7.31 7.01 1.77
N ARG A 62 7.81 8.17 1.33
CA ARG A 62 7.10 9.01 0.36
C ARG A 62 7.07 8.26 -0.98
N PRO A 63 5.88 8.12 -1.61
CA PRO A 63 5.83 7.55 -2.95
C PRO A 63 6.62 8.45 -3.90
N GLU A 64 7.49 7.85 -4.69
CA GLU A 64 8.09 8.51 -5.84
C GLU A 64 6.97 8.91 -6.81
N ARG A 65 6.97 10.17 -7.23
CA ARG A 65 6.04 10.69 -8.23
C ARG A 65 6.69 10.56 -9.59
N TYR A 66 6.19 9.63 -10.39
CA TYR A 66 6.48 9.56 -11.81
C TYR A 66 5.44 10.38 -12.57
N LEU A 67 5.87 11.01 -13.68
CA LEU A 67 4.93 11.58 -14.62
C LEU A 67 4.16 10.42 -15.27
N PRO A 68 2.82 10.42 -15.28
CA PRO A 68 2.07 9.35 -15.94
C PRO A 68 2.38 9.35 -17.44
N GLU A 69 2.54 8.16 -18.01
CA GLU A 69 2.57 8.00 -19.45
C GLU A 69 1.17 8.22 -20.03
N THR A 70 1.10 8.86 -21.20
CA THR A 70 -0.16 9.16 -21.90
C THR A 70 -0.26 8.34 -23.17
N LEU A 71 -1.46 7.84 -23.46
CA LEU A 71 -1.77 7.24 -24.76
C LEU A 71 -2.07 8.33 -25.79
N ASN A 72 -1.59 8.15 -27.02
CA ASN A 72 -2.00 8.97 -28.15
C ASN A 72 -3.33 8.47 -28.73
N GLU A 73 -4.01 9.31 -29.51
CA GLU A 73 -5.31 9.02 -30.10
C GLU A 73 -5.34 7.68 -30.88
N PRO A 74 -4.36 7.34 -31.74
CA PRO A 74 -4.35 6.03 -32.41
C PRO A 74 -4.25 4.84 -31.45
N ALA A 75 -3.52 4.96 -30.35
CA ALA A 75 -3.40 3.90 -29.35
C ALA A 75 -4.71 3.71 -28.58
N VAL A 76 -5.43 4.80 -28.28
CA VAL A 76 -6.76 4.76 -27.65
C VAL A 76 -7.78 4.09 -28.57
N GLU A 77 -7.82 4.47 -29.85
CA GLU A 77 -8.71 3.83 -30.84
C GLU A 77 -8.46 2.33 -30.95
N LYS A 78 -7.18 1.93 -31.03
CA LYS A 78 -6.79 0.52 -31.07
C LYS A 78 -7.23 -0.23 -29.80
N LEU A 79 -7.11 0.39 -28.63
CA LEU A 79 -7.54 -0.19 -27.36
C LEU A 79 -9.06 -0.41 -27.33
N LEU A 80 -9.85 0.60 -27.69
CA LEU A 80 -11.31 0.52 -27.70
C LEU A 80 -11.83 -0.46 -28.75
N ALA A 81 -11.18 -0.54 -29.91
CA ALA A 81 -11.51 -1.49 -30.97
C ALA A 81 -11.17 -2.95 -30.62
N SER A 82 -10.30 -3.20 -29.65
CA SER A 82 -9.93 -4.56 -29.23
C SER A 82 -11.05 -5.30 -28.47
N ILE A 83 -12.09 -4.58 -28.05
CA ILE A 83 -13.17 -5.12 -27.23
C ILE A 83 -14.28 -5.67 -28.12
N ASP A 84 -14.53 -6.97 -28.00
CA ASP A 84 -15.61 -7.67 -28.70
C ASP A 84 -16.98 -7.30 -28.12
N VAL A 85 -17.65 -6.35 -28.77
CA VAL A 85 -18.98 -5.85 -28.40
C VAL A 85 -20.13 -6.84 -28.62
N THR A 86 -19.85 -8.01 -29.21
CA THR A 86 -20.85 -9.08 -29.40
C THR A 86 -21.01 -9.94 -28.16
N ARG A 87 -20.06 -9.88 -27.22
CA ARG A 87 -20.16 -10.57 -25.93
C ARG A 87 -21.16 -9.87 -25.00
N PRO A 88 -21.81 -10.62 -24.09
CA PRO A 88 -22.78 -10.05 -23.14
C PRO A 88 -22.29 -8.82 -22.37
N LEU A 89 -21.00 -8.76 -22.04
CA LEU A 89 -20.39 -7.63 -21.31
C LEU A 89 -19.61 -6.65 -22.20
N GLY A 90 -19.43 -6.95 -23.48
CA GLY A 90 -18.50 -6.24 -24.36
C GLY A 90 -18.83 -4.76 -24.57
N ARG A 91 -20.11 -4.41 -24.69
CA ARG A 91 -20.54 -3.00 -24.82
C ARG A 91 -20.30 -2.20 -23.54
N ARG A 92 -20.50 -2.82 -22.38
CA ARG A 92 -20.22 -2.21 -21.08
C ARG A 92 -18.73 -1.97 -20.93
N ASP A 93 -17.92 -3.00 -21.20
CA ASP A 93 -16.48 -2.93 -21.04
C ASP A 93 -15.87 -1.87 -21.98
N ARG A 94 -16.41 -1.70 -23.19
CA ARG A 94 -16.04 -0.62 -24.11
C ARG A 94 -16.45 0.78 -23.65
N ALA A 95 -17.52 0.90 -22.87
CA ALA A 95 -17.98 2.20 -22.35
C ALA A 95 -17.27 2.61 -21.04
N MET A 96 -16.73 1.65 -20.30
CA MET A 96 -16.00 1.90 -19.04
C MET A 96 -14.53 2.28 -19.26
N LEU A 97 -13.95 1.85 -20.37
CA LEU A 97 -12.59 2.19 -20.80
C LEU A 97 -12.56 3.55 -21.50
#